data_AF-A0A1A7R5B4-F1
#
_entry.id   AF-A0A1A7R5B4-F1
#
_cell.length_a   1.000
_cell.length_b   1.000
_cell.length_c   1.000
_cell.angle_alpha   90.00
_cell.angle_beta   90.00
_cell.angle_gamma   90.00
#
_symmetry.space_group_name_H-M   'P 1'
#
loop_
_entity.id
_entity.type
_entity.pdbx_description
1 polymer ?
#
loop_
_entity_poly.entity_id
_entity_poly.type
_entity_poly.pdbx_seq_one_letter_code
_entity_poly.pdbx_strand_id
1 'polypeptide(L)'
;MFKFSKMKFHVLFTMALIINLSCISVQISAMDAETFQQTHDQLIKDGYWAQVAEKQLEEKLMGQAENEIVQQAIQSKQCISKYYELQFYDFILTNFKEYQQYRREMGFTREVDVQKLKQEHADINHKFVALQQTLIGTAFPCHLPLETQNLNNVSSNDMNRQ
;
A
#
# COMPACT_ATOMS: atom_id res chain seq x y z
N MET A 1 -13.12 22.01 69.60
CA MET A 1 -12.52 23.14 68.83
C MET A 1 -11.29 22.59 68.12
N PHE A 2 -11.45 22.02 66.92
CA PHE A 2 -10.36 21.40 66.16
C PHE A 2 -9.98 22.29 64.97
N LYS A 3 -8.73 22.74 64.96
CA LYS A 3 -8.14 23.55 63.89
C LYS A 3 -7.87 22.66 62.68
N PHE A 4 -8.50 22.98 61.55
CA PHE A 4 -8.21 22.40 60.25
C PHE A 4 -6.81 22.80 59.79
N SER A 5 -5.91 21.82 59.67
CA SER A 5 -4.60 22.01 59.04
C SER A 5 -4.76 22.02 57.52
N LYS A 6 -4.41 23.15 56.91
CA LYS A 6 -4.26 23.34 55.47
C LYS A 6 -2.98 22.64 55.00
N MET A 7 -3.10 21.66 54.11
CA MET A 7 -2.14 21.42 53.01
C MET A 7 -2.66 20.26 52.15
N LYS A 8 -3.56 20.59 51.22
CA LYS A 8 -3.91 19.72 50.09
C LYS A 8 -3.75 20.54 48.82
N PHE A 9 -2.52 20.89 48.45
CA PHE A 9 -2.28 21.59 47.18
C PHE A 9 -0.84 21.42 46.68
N HIS A 10 -0.26 20.22 46.80
CA HIS A 10 1.07 19.94 46.22
C HIS A 10 1.17 18.61 45.44
N VAL A 11 0.05 17.94 45.17
CA VAL A 11 0.06 16.68 44.40
C VAL A 11 -0.66 16.81 43.04
N LEU A 12 -1.36 17.92 42.78
CA LEU A 12 -2.10 18.11 41.52
C LEU A 12 -1.36 18.96 40.48
N PHE A 13 -0.19 19.51 40.80
CA PHE A 13 0.55 20.38 39.87
C PHE A 13 1.76 19.72 39.19
N THR A 14 2.09 18.48 39.53
CA THR A 14 3.18 17.72 38.89
C THR A 14 2.68 16.70 37.86
N MET A 15 1.36 16.48 37.74
CA MET A 15 0.78 15.58 36.73
C MET A 15 0.31 16.31 35.45
N ALA A 16 0.39 17.63 35.40
CA ALA A 16 0.01 18.43 34.22
C ALA A 16 1.18 18.71 33.26
N LEU A 17 2.38 18.19 33.54
CA LEU A 17 3.61 18.46 32.78
C LEU A 17 4.22 17.22 32.10
N ILE A 18 3.43 16.15 31.93
CA ILE A 18 3.84 14.96 31.15
C ILE A 18 2.95 14.76 29.90
N ILE A 19 1.93 15.60 29.69
CA ILE A 19 0.98 15.43 28.55
C ILE A 19 1.36 16.27 27.32
N ASN A 20 2.40 17.11 27.39
CA ASN A 20 2.83 17.93 26.26
C ASN A 20 4.32 17.73 26.00
N LEU A 21 4.71 16.62 25.36
CA LEU A 21 5.82 16.61 24.38
C LEU A 21 6.07 15.26 23.66
N SER A 22 5.14 14.32 23.62
CA SER A 22 5.22 13.21 22.67
C SER A 22 4.43 13.54 21.41
N CYS A 23 4.80 14.65 20.76
CA CYS A 23 4.66 14.74 19.32
C CYS A 23 5.67 13.72 18.80
N ILE A 24 5.24 12.46 18.66
CA ILE A 24 5.96 11.46 17.87
C ILE A 24 5.89 12.03 16.46
N SER A 25 6.83 12.92 16.15
CA SER A 25 7.23 13.16 14.78
C SER A 25 7.62 11.78 14.28
N VAL A 26 6.71 11.13 13.56
CA VAL A 26 7.05 10.01 12.69
C VAL A 26 8.07 10.62 11.75
N GLN A 27 9.34 10.51 12.12
CA GLN A 27 10.43 10.74 11.20
C GLN A 27 10.21 9.66 10.17
N ILE A 28 9.59 10.01 9.05
CA ILE A 28 9.61 9.20 7.84
C ILE A 28 11.10 9.13 7.51
N SER A 29 11.77 8.11 8.02
CA SER A 29 13.13 7.81 7.67
C SER A 29 13.13 7.60 6.16
N ALA A 30 13.97 8.36 5.45
CA ALA A 30 14.18 8.13 4.03
C ALA A 30 14.53 6.65 3.84
N MET A 31 13.88 6.01 2.87
CA MET A 31 14.18 4.61 2.53
C MET A 31 15.57 4.56 1.91
N ASP A 32 16.41 3.61 2.32
CA ASP A 32 17.73 3.46 1.70
C ASP A 32 17.59 2.98 0.24
N ALA A 33 18.58 3.32 -0.59
CA ALA A 33 18.51 3.09 -2.03
C ALA A 33 18.43 1.60 -2.40
N GLU A 34 19.08 0.72 -1.64
CA GLU A 34 19.06 -0.71 -1.88
C GLU A 34 17.68 -1.30 -1.59
N THR A 35 17.11 -0.99 -0.42
CA THR A 35 15.74 -1.40 -0.06
C THR A 35 14.71 -0.84 -1.03
N PHE A 36 14.87 0.42 -1.46
CA PHE A 36 14.00 1.02 -2.47
C PHE A 36 14.05 0.24 -3.78
N GLN A 37 15.25 -0.01 -4.32
CA GLN A 37 15.41 -0.70 -5.59
C GLN A 37 14.88 -2.15 -5.52
N GLN A 38 15.20 -2.89 -4.45
CA GLN A 38 14.71 -4.25 -4.27
C GLN A 38 13.18 -4.30 -4.22
N THR A 39 12.55 -3.39 -3.47
CA THR A 39 11.09 -3.31 -3.37
C THR A 39 10.45 -2.89 -4.70
N HIS A 40 11.04 -1.89 -5.37
CA HIS A 40 10.62 -1.45 -6.70
C HIS A 40 10.62 -2.60 -7.71
N ASP A 41 11.74 -3.33 -7.81
CA ASP A 41 11.91 -4.41 -8.78
C ASP A 41 10.97 -5.59 -8.49
N GLN A 42 10.73 -5.88 -7.21
CA GLN A 42 9.78 -6.91 -6.80
C GLN A 42 8.34 -6.52 -7.18
N LEU A 43 7.91 -5.28 -6.91
CA LEU A 43 6.57 -4.80 -7.29
C LEU A 43 6.36 -4.79 -8.81
N ILE A 44 7.37 -4.39 -9.59
CA ILE A 44 7.34 -4.47 -11.05
C ILE A 44 7.20 -5.92 -11.52
N LYS A 45 7.98 -6.84 -10.94
CA LYS A 45 7.93 -8.26 -11.27
C LYS A 45 6.56 -8.87 -10.97
N ASP A 46 5.98 -8.55 -9.81
CA ASP A 46 4.67 -9.07 -9.42
C ASP A 46 3.56 -8.52 -10.32
N GLY A 47 3.58 -7.22 -10.61
CA GLY A 47 2.66 -6.59 -11.56
C GLY A 47 2.76 -7.20 -12.97
N TYR A 48 3.99 -7.43 -13.45
CA TYR A 48 4.24 -8.08 -14.73
C TYR A 48 3.66 -9.49 -14.79
N TRP A 49 3.94 -10.33 -13.79
CA TRP A 49 3.42 -11.71 -13.78
C TRP A 49 1.91 -11.77 -13.64
N ALA A 50 1.28 -10.84 -12.92
CA ALA A 50 -0.17 -10.73 -12.85
C ALA A 50 -0.78 -10.37 -14.22
N GLN A 51 -0.18 -9.43 -14.96
CA GLN A 51 -0.61 -9.08 -16.32
C GLN A 51 -0.41 -10.24 -17.30
N VAL A 52 0.70 -10.97 -17.21
CA VAL A 52 0.93 -12.16 -18.03
C VAL A 52 -0.13 -13.23 -17.76
N ALA A 53 -0.48 -13.46 -16.50
CA ALA A 53 -1.51 -14.43 -16.14
C ALA A 53 -2.90 -14.05 -16.68
N GLU A 54 -3.23 -12.75 -16.68
CA GLU A 54 -4.43 -12.22 -17.35
C GLU A 54 -4.40 -12.53 -18.85
N LYS A 55 -3.32 -12.14 -19.56
CA LYS A 55 -3.22 -12.32 -21.01
C LYS A 55 -3.23 -13.77 -21.44
N GLN A 56 -2.53 -14.64 -20.70
CA GLN A 56 -2.58 -16.08 -20.97
C GLN A 56 -3.98 -16.67 -20.81
N LEU A 57 -4.79 -16.15 -19.89
CA LEU A 57 -6.18 -16.59 -19.73
C LEU A 57 -7.06 -16.06 -20.87
N GLU A 58 -6.91 -14.78 -21.22
CA GLU A 58 -7.61 -14.19 -22.36
C GLU A 58 -7.34 -14.96 -23.65
N GLU A 59 -6.06 -15.28 -23.93
CA GLU A 59 -5.64 -16.06 -25.11
C GLU A 59 -6.22 -17.48 -25.11
N LYS A 60 -6.19 -18.18 -23.97
CA LYS A 60 -6.74 -19.55 -23.85
C LYS A 60 -8.25 -19.60 -24.06
N LEU A 61 -8.96 -18.52 -23.74
CA LEU A 61 -10.41 -18.44 -23.80
C LEU A 61 -10.91 -17.63 -25.01
N MET A 62 -10.01 -17.32 -25.95
CA MET A 62 -10.37 -16.70 -27.24
C MET A 62 -11.44 -17.56 -27.94
N GLY A 63 -12.56 -16.93 -28.30
CA GLY A 63 -13.72 -17.59 -28.91
C GLY A 63 -14.81 -18.03 -27.92
N GLN A 64 -14.59 -17.88 -26.60
CA GLN A 64 -15.60 -18.09 -25.56
C GLN A 64 -16.00 -16.77 -24.87
N ALA A 65 -15.72 -15.64 -25.52
CA ALA A 65 -15.87 -14.31 -24.93
C ALA A 65 -17.32 -13.97 -24.54
N GLU A 66 -18.32 -14.63 -25.10
CA GLU A 66 -19.74 -14.45 -24.75
C GLU A 66 -20.17 -15.25 -23.51
N ASN A 67 -19.33 -16.17 -23.02
CA ASN A 67 -19.64 -16.94 -21.82
C ASN A 67 -19.37 -16.09 -20.57
N GLU A 68 -20.42 -15.83 -19.79
CA GLU A 68 -20.36 -15.02 -18.57
C GLU A 68 -19.33 -15.54 -17.57
N ILE A 69 -19.21 -16.87 -17.41
CA ILE A 69 -18.23 -17.49 -16.51
C ILE A 69 -16.79 -17.23 -16.99
N VAL A 70 -16.56 -17.25 -18.29
CA VAL A 70 -15.26 -16.92 -18.89
C VAL A 70 -14.94 -15.44 -18.66
N GLN A 71 -15.91 -14.54 -18.86
CA GLN A 71 -15.73 -13.12 -18.60
C GLN A 71 -15.40 -12.85 -17.12
N GLN A 72 -16.11 -13.48 -16.19
CA GLN A 72 -15.85 -13.36 -14.75
C GLN A 72 -14.43 -13.87 -14.38
N ALA A 73 -13.98 -14.98 -14.98
CA ALA A 73 -12.63 -15.49 -14.76
C ALA A 73 -11.55 -14.53 -15.26
N ILE A 74 -11.74 -13.92 -16.44
CA ILE A 74 -10.84 -12.89 -16.99
C ILE A 74 -10.84 -11.64 -16.09
N GLN A 75 -12.02 -11.15 -15.71
CA GLN A 75 -12.18 -9.99 -14.83
C GLN A 75 -11.52 -10.21 -13.46
N SER A 76 -11.56 -11.43 -12.92
CA SER A 76 -10.85 -11.79 -11.69
C SER A 76 -9.34 -11.64 -11.83
N LYS A 77 -8.76 -12.07 -12.95
CA LYS A 77 -7.32 -11.85 -13.24
C LYS A 77 -6.99 -10.38 -13.45
N GLN A 78 -7.84 -9.65 -14.17
CA GLN A 78 -7.71 -8.20 -14.31
C GLN A 78 -7.72 -7.50 -12.95
N CYS A 79 -8.58 -7.92 -12.03
CA CYS A 79 -8.65 -7.34 -10.68
C CYS A 79 -7.34 -7.54 -9.90
N ILE A 80 -6.75 -8.74 -9.98
CA ILE A 80 -5.45 -9.04 -9.35
C ILE A 80 -4.33 -8.21 -9.99
N SER A 81 -4.33 -8.06 -11.33
CA SER A 81 -3.35 -7.20 -12.01
C SER A 81 -3.45 -5.74 -11.53
N LYS A 82 -4.67 -5.21 -11.44
CA LYS A 82 -4.90 -3.84 -10.95
C LYS A 82 -4.49 -3.66 -9.49
N TYR A 83 -4.66 -4.69 -8.66
CA TYR A 83 -4.17 -4.67 -7.28
C TYR A 83 -2.65 -4.45 -7.21
N TYR A 84 -1.85 -5.22 -7.97
CA TYR A 84 -0.39 -5.04 -7.98
C TYR A 84 0.04 -3.71 -8.59
N GLU A 85 -0.70 -3.21 -9.59
CA GLU A 85 -0.47 -1.88 -10.13
C GLU A 85 -0.70 -0.80 -9.05
N LEU A 86 -1.74 -0.93 -8.23
CA LEU A 86 -1.97 -0.04 -7.08
C LEU A 86 -0.85 -0.12 -6.05
N GLN A 87 -0.40 -1.32 -5.68
CA GLN A 87 0.72 -1.48 -4.74
C GLN A 87 1.99 -0.78 -5.25
N PHE A 88 2.26 -0.84 -6.55
CA PHE A 88 3.35 -0.09 -7.16
C PHE A 88 3.18 1.42 -7.01
N TYR A 89 2.02 1.97 -7.37
CA TYR A 89 1.78 3.42 -7.25
C TYR A 89 1.77 3.90 -5.80
N ASP A 90 1.20 3.14 -4.87
CA ASP A 90 1.23 3.44 -3.43
C ASP A 90 2.67 3.52 -2.92
N PHE A 91 3.51 2.56 -3.31
CA PHE A 91 4.93 2.55 -2.97
C PHE A 91 5.67 3.76 -3.54
N ILE A 92 5.48 4.05 -4.83
CA ILE A 92 6.14 5.19 -5.49
C ILE A 92 5.67 6.53 -4.92
N LEU A 93 4.38 6.70 -4.66
CA LEU A 93 3.84 7.95 -4.10
C LEU A 93 4.33 8.18 -2.67
N THR A 94 4.46 7.11 -1.89
CA THR A 94 5.03 7.15 -0.53
C THR A 94 6.51 7.51 -0.54
N ASN A 95 7.27 6.94 -1.49
CA ASN A 95 8.73 7.06 -1.61
C ASN A 95 9.14 7.90 -2.82
N PHE A 96 8.41 9.00 -3.07
CA PHE A 96 8.53 9.73 -4.33
C PHE A 96 9.91 10.38 -4.53
N LYS A 97 10.58 10.78 -3.45
CA LYS A 97 11.92 11.36 -3.52
C LYS A 97 12.94 10.31 -3.96
N GLU A 98 12.87 9.14 -3.35
CA GLU A 98 13.69 7.97 -3.64
C GLU A 98 13.43 7.51 -5.08
N TYR A 99 12.18 7.51 -5.53
CA TYR A 99 11.85 7.21 -6.93
C TYR A 99 12.46 8.21 -7.92
N GLN A 100 12.38 9.52 -7.62
CA GLN A 100 13.02 10.51 -8.46
C GLN A 100 14.54 10.31 -8.52
N GLN A 101 15.16 10.00 -7.39
CA GLN A 101 16.60 9.74 -7.33
C GLN A 101 16.99 8.48 -8.10
N TYR A 102 16.30 7.36 -7.87
CA TYR A 102 16.46 6.12 -8.61
C TYR A 102 16.37 6.35 -10.13
N ARG A 103 15.39 7.13 -10.59
CA ARG A 103 15.28 7.47 -12.02
C ARG A 103 16.47 8.28 -12.54
N ARG A 104 16.99 9.22 -11.76
CA ARG A 104 18.21 9.97 -12.15
C ARG A 104 19.41 9.03 -12.27
N GLU A 105 19.57 8.11 -11.33
CA GLU A 105 20.64 7.10 -11.33
C GLU A 105 20.52 6.14 -12.53
N MET A 106 19.29 5.83 -12.97
CA MET A 106 19.00 5.08 -14.20
C MET A 106 19.15 5.91 -15.49
N GLY A 107 19.56 7.18 -15.41
CA GLY A 107 19.82 8.05 -16.56
C GLY A 107 18.60 8.82 -17.09
N PHE A 108 17.46 8.81 -16.39
CA PHE A 108 16.32 9.63 -16.77
C PHE A 108 16.53 11.09 -16.34
N THR A 109 16.47 12.02 -17.31
CA THR A 109 16.73 13.45 -17.09
C THR A 109 15.47 14.27 -16.79
N ARG A 110 14.28 13.74 -17.10
CA ARG A 110 13.00 14.42 -16.84
C ARG A 110 12.46 14.02 -15.47
N GLU A 111 12.14 15.00 -14.64
CA GLU A 111 11.43 14.77 -13.39
C GLU A 111 10.05 14.18 -13.64
N VAL A 112 9.58 13.37 -12.69
CA VAL A 112 8.23 12.82 -12.73
C VAL A 112 7.29 13.85 -12.15
N ASP A 113 6.13 14.06 -12.78
CA ASP A 113 5.06 14.85 -12.21
C ASP A 113 4.28 13.98 -11.20
N VAL A 114 4.36 14.33 -9.93
CA VAL A 114 3.64 13.65 -8.85
C VAL A 114 2.12 13.72 -9.02
N GLN A 115 1.58 14.78 -9.64
CA GLN A 115 0.15 14.89 -9.89
C GLN A 115 -0.31 13.90 -10.96
N LYS A 116 0.51 13.68 -11.99
CA LYS A 116 0.25 12.64 -12.99
C LYS A 116 0.21 11.25 -12.36
N LEU A 117 1.16 10.93 -11.47
CA LEU A 117 1.15 9.66 -10.75
C LEU A 117 -0.10 9.50 -9.86
N LYS A 118 -0.53 10.56 -9.18
CA LYS A 118 -1.76 10.54 -8.38
C LYS A 118 -3.01 10.33 -9.23
N GLN A 119 -3.05 10.92 -10.42
CA GLN A 119 -4.15 10.73 -11.36
C GLN A 119 -4.17 9.29 -11.88
N GLU A 120 -3.03 8.76 -12.30
CA GLU A 120 -2.90 7.37 -12.75
C GLU A 120 -3.32 6.39 -11.64
N HIS A 121 -2.83 6.60 -10.41
CA HIS A 121 -3.26 5.83 -9.24
C HIS A 121 -4.78 5.89 -9.02
N ALA A 122 -5.39 7.08 -9.08
CA ALA A 122 -6.83 7.24 -8.92
C ALA A 122 -7.64 6.51 -10.01
N ASP A 123 -7.19 6.59 -11.27
CA ASP A 123 -7.83 5.91 -12.40
C ASP A 123 -7.76 4.37 -12.27
N ILE A 124 -6.63 3.85 -11.82
CA ILE A 124 -6.44 2.42 -11.56
C ILE A 124 -7.31 1.99 -10.38
N ASN A 125 -7.36 2.78 -9.32
CA ASN A 125 -8.16 2.48 -8.14
C ASN A 125 -9.65 2.43 -8.49
N HIS A 126 -10.13 3.35 -9.31
CA HIS A 126 -11.50 3.33 -9.82
C HIS A 126 -11.80 2.03 -10.60
N LYS A 127 -10.90 1.60 -11.50
CA LYS A 127 -11.05 0.35 -12.25
C LYS A 127 -11.01 -0.88 -11.33
N PHE A 128 -10.12 -0.89 -10.34
CA PHE A 128 -10.01 -1.95 -9.36
C PHE A 128 -11.29 -2.10 -8.54
N VAL A 129 -11.81 -1.00 -7.99
CA VAL A 129 -13.06 -0.99 -7.21
C VAL A 129 -14.25 -1.43 -8.06
N ALA A 130 -14.34 -0.98 -9.31
CA ALA A 130 -15.38 -1.42 -10.22
C ALA A 130 -15.33 -2.94 -10.46
N LEU A 131 -14.14 -3.50 -10.71
CA LEU A 131 -13.95 -4.94 -10.87
C LEU A 131 -14.30 -5.72 -9.60
N GLN A 132 -13.91 -5.23 -8.43
CA GLN A 132 -14.30 -5.83 -7.16
C GLN A 132 -15.82 -5.90 -7.05
N GLN A 133 -16.52 -4.80 -7.32
CA GLN A 133 -17.98 -4.74 -7.27
C GLN A 133 -18.65 -5.71 -8.25
N THR A 134 -18.15 -5.80 -9.49
CA THR A 134 -18.65 -6.73 -10.51
C THR A 134 -18.49 -8.19 -10.08
N LEU A 135 -17.42 -8.53 -9.35
CA LEU A 135 -17.08 -9.90 -9.00
C LEU A 135 -17.64 -10.37 -7.65
N ILE A 136 -18.28 -9.48 -6.87
CA ILE A 136 -18.91 -9.83 -5.59
C ILE A 136 -19.96 -10.93 -5.81
N GLY A 137 -19.85 -12.02 -5.04
CA GLY A 137 -20.81 -13.13 -5.08
C GLY A 137 -20.70 -14.03 -6.32
N THR A 138 -19.73 -13.78 -7.21
CA THR A 138 -19.45 -14.64 -8.35
C THR A 138 -18.59 -15.85 -7.96
N ALA A 139 -18.49 -16.84 -8.86
CA ALA A 139 -17.57 -17.96 -8.70
C ALA A 139 -16.09 -17.57 -8.85
N PHE A 140 -15.80 -16.33 -9.27
CA PHE A 140 -14.44 -15.82 -9.49
C PHE A 140 -14.23 -14.49 -8.75
N PRO A 141 -14.24 -14.47 -7.41
CA PRO A 141 -13.99 -13.24 -6.66
C PRO A 141 -12.61 -12.65 -6.99
N CYS A 142 -12.42 -11.37 -6.69
CA CYS A 142 -11.10 -10.77 -6.64
C CYS A 142 -10.34 -11.26 -5.39
N HIS A 143 -9.81 -12.49 -5.45
CA HIS A 143 -9.00 -13.06 -4.36
C HIS A 143 -7.60 -12.45 -4.38
N LEU A 144 -7.35 -11.56 -3.41
CA LEU A 144 -6.02 -10.99 -3.23
C LEU A 144 -5.06 -12.03 -2.65
N PRO A 145 -3.79 -12.05 -3.07
CA PRO A 145 -2.77 -12.96 -2.54
C PRO A 145 -2.63 -12.84 -1.02
N LEU A 146 -2.62 -13.98 -0.31
CA LEU A 146 -2.56 -14.06 1.15
C LEU A 146 -1.27 -13.47 1.76
N GLU A 147 -0.17 -13.36 1.00
CA GLU A 147 1.09 -12.76 1.46
C GLU A 147 0.96 -11.27 1.85
N THR A 148 -0.08 -10.59 1.39
CA THR A 148 -0.34 -9.18 1.68
C THR A 148 -0.92 -8.94 3.09
N GLN A 149 -1.34 -9.99 3.80
CA GLN A 149 -1.78 -9.87 5.20
C GLN A 149 -0.61 -9.90 6.20
N ASN A 150 0.60 -10.30 5.79
CA ASN A 150 1.75 -10.45 6.68
C ASN A 150 2.74 -9.28 6.67
N LEU A 151 2.70 -8.39 5.67
CA LEU A 151 3.54 -7.18 5.68
C LEU A 151 3.16 -6.19 6.79
N ASN A 152 1.92 -6.25 7.30
CA ASN A 152 1.49 -5.50 8.47
C ASN A 152 1.89 -6.15 9.81
N ASN A 153 2.35 -7.40 9.81
CA ASN A 153 2.74 -8.14 11.03
C ASN A 153 4.24 -8.12 11.31
N VAL A 154 5.08 -7.70 10.36
CA VAL A 154 6.53 -7.56 10.59
C VAL A 154 6.85 -6.37 11.51
N SER A 155 5.94 -5.41 11.68
CA SER A 155 6.13 -4.27 12.59
C SER A 155 5.81 -4.54 14.07
N SER A 156 5.34 -5.74 14.47
CA SER A 156 4.96 -6.01 15.87
C SER A 156 5.77 -7.10 16.59
N ASN A 157 6.64 -7.83 15.90
CA ASN A 157 7.38 -8.93 16.53
C ASN A 157 8.83 -8.62 16.95
N ASP A 158 9.38 -7.45 16.59
CA ASP A 158 10.74 -7.07 17.00
C ASP A 158 10.83 -6.23 18.29
N MET A 159 9.72 -5.97 18.98
CA MET A 159 9.72 -5.27 20.29
C MET A 159 9.62 -6.18 21.51
N ASN A 160 9.74 -7.50 21.38
CA ASN A 160 9.70 -8.43 22.52
C ASN A 160 10.93 -9.35 22.66
N ARG A 161 12.08 -8.94 22.11
CA ARG A 161 13.38 -9.53 22.45
C ARG A 161 14.40 -8.48 22.86
N GLN A 162 14.25 -8.00 24.09
CA GLN A 162 15.37 -7.56 24.94
C GLN A 162 15.14 -8.08 26.35
#